data_AF-A0A3M5KA40-F1
#
_entry.id   AF-A0A3M5KA40-F1
#
_cell.length_a   1.000
_cell.length_b   1.000
_cell.length_c   1.000
_cell.angle_alpha   90.00
_cell.angle_beta   90.00
_cell.angle_gamma   90.00
#
_symmetry.space_group_name_H-M   'P 1'
#
loop_
_entity.id
_entity.type
_entity.pdbx_description
1 polymer ?
#
loop_
_entity_poly.entity_id
_entity_poly.type
_entity_poly.pdbx_seq_one_letter_code
_entity_poly.pdbx_strand_id
1 'polypeptide(L)' 'MTNTPTLYTDRLLLTPLKLEDAPAVQQRFPLWEIVQYLNNRVPWPYPEDGALRYIQDVALPAIASGTPSGTG' A
#
# COMPACT_ATOMS: atom_id res chain seq x y z
N MET A 1 14.44 -2.19 -15.37
CA MET A 1 13.15 -2.82 -15.07
C MET A 1 13.31 -3.60 -13.77
N THR A 2 12.93 -3.01 -12.64
CA THR A 2 13.06 -3.66 -11.33
C THR A 2 11.91 -4.67 -11.19
N ASN A 3 12.18 -5.93 -11.52
CA ASN A 3 11.19 -7.00 -11.37
C ASN A 3 11.10 -7.36 -9.89
N THR A 4 10.10 -6.82 -9.18
CA THR A 4 9.85 -7.17 -7.78
C THR A 4 9.48 -8.65 -7.74
N PRO A 5 10.19 -9.50 -6.99
CA PRO A 5 9.92 -10.93 -6.98
C PRO A 5 8.67 -11.25 -6.17
N THR A 6 7.98 -12.33 -6.55
CA THR A 6 7.00 -12.97 -5.68
C THR A 6 7.74 -13.74 -4.59
N LEU A 7 7.36 -13.53 -3.32
CA LEU A 7 7.93 -14.23 -2.18
C LEU A 7 6.96 -15.31 -1.71
N TYR A 8 7.51 -16.47 -1.37
CA TYR A 8 6.75 -17.64 -0.92
C TYR A 8 7.12 -17.94 0.53
N THR A 9 6.13 -18.18 1.36
CA THR A 9 6.27 -18.64 2.74
C THR A 9 5.27 -19.76 2.99
N ASP A 10 5.40 -20.48 4.11
CA ASP A 10 4.55 -21.65 4.41
C ASP A 10 3.05 -21.33 4.45
N ARG A 11 2.67 -20.08 4.74
CA ARG A 11 1.26 -19.66 4.88
C ARG A 11 0.87 -18.47 4.00
N LEU A 12 1.80 -17.88 3.27
CA LEU A 12 1.58 -16.63 2.56
C LEU A 12 2.36 -16.56 1.25
N LEU A 13 1.65 -16.19 0.20
CA LEU A 13 2.19 -15.80 -1.09
C LEU A 13 2.17 -14.26 -1.17
N LEU A 14 3.34 -13.64 -1.26
CA LEU A 14 3.47 -12.20 -1.41
C LEU A 14 3.79 -11.87 -2.87
N THR A 15 2.78 -11.44 -3.62
CA THR A 15 2.94 -11.00 -5.02
C THR A 15 3.30 -9.52 -5.09
N PRO A 16 3.96 -9.07 -6.18
CA PRO A 16 4.21 -7.66 -6.42
C PRO A 16 2.91 -6.85 -6.41
N LEU A 17 2.93 -5.70 -5.73
CA LEU A 17 1.81 -4.78 -5.65
C LEU A 17 1.48 -4.21 -7.03
N LYS A 18 0.19 -4.12 -7.34
CA LYS A 18 -0.31 -3.55 -8.59
C LYS A 18 -1.47 -2.60 -8.33
N LEU A 19 -1.79 -1.77 -9.34
CA LEU A 19 -2.95 -0.87 -9.28
C LEU A 19 -4.28 -1.62 -9.14
N GLU A 20 -4.38 -2.84 -9.68
CA GLU A 20 -5.58 -3.69 -9.57
C GLU A 20 -5.90 -4.10 -8.12
N ASP A 21 -4.95 -3.98 -7.20
CA ASP A 21 -5.15 -4.28 -5.78
C ASP A 21 -5.86 -3.12 -5.03
N ALA A 22 -5.94 -1.93 -5.63
CA ALA A 22 -6.49 -0.75 -4.98
C ALA A 22 -7.90 -0.94 -4.41
N PRO A 23 -8.87 -1.57 -5.11
CA PRO A 23 -10.21 -1.79 -4.56
C PRO A 23 -10.20 -2.71 -3.32
N ALA A 24 -9.35 -3.73 -3.31
CA ALA A 24 -9.24 -4.65 -2.18
C ALA A 24 -8.61 -3.97 -0.96
N VAL A 25 -7.60 -3.11 -1.17
CA VAL A 25 -7.00 -2.28 -0.13
C VAL A 25 -8.02 -1.28 0.40
N GLN A 26 -8.73 -0.57 -0.48
CA GLN A 26 -9.75 0.42 -0.13
C GLN A 26 -10.85 -0.14 0.75
N GLN A 27 -11.23 -1.41 0.57
CA GLN A 27 -12.25 -2.07 1.40
C GLN A 27 -11.74 -2.48 2.79
N ARG A 28 -10.45 -2.82 2.91
CA ARG A 28 -9.86 -3.41 4.13
C ARG A 28 -9.14 -2.40 5.01
N PHE A 29 -8.65 -1.32 4.43
CA PHE A 29 -7.85 -0.30 5.11
C PHE A 29 -8.63 0.69 6.00
N PRO A 30 -9.88 1.11 5.72
CA PRO A 30 -10.58 2.14 6.49
C PRO A 30 -11.14 1.61 7.83
N LEU A 31 -10.36 0.82 8.55
CA LEU A 31 -10.64 0.39 9.91
C LEU A 31 -10.02 1.40 10.88
N TRP A 32 -10.87 2.22 11.52
CA TRP A 32 -10.45 3.27 12.45
C TRP A 32 -9.53 2.76 13.56
N GLU A 33 -9.75 1.52 14.02
CA GLU A 33 -8.94 0.85 15.03
C GLU A 33 -7.46 0.71 14.64
N ILE A 34 -7.17 0.67 13.33
CA ILE A 34 -5.83 0.55 12.76
C ILE A 34 -5.28 1.94 12.38
N VAL A 35 -6.12 2.78 11.74
CA VAL A 35 -5.71 4.10 11.23
C VAL A 35 -5.29 5.06 12.36
N GLN A 36 -5.90 4.99 13.55
CA GLN A 36 -5.53 5.86 14.67
C GLN A 36 -4.08 5.69 15.15
N TYR A 37 -3.47 4.53 14.87
CA TYR A 37 -2.08 4.22 15.24
C TYR A 37 -1.11 4.38 14.06
N LEU A 38 -1.62 4.65 12.87
CA LEU A 38 -0.82 4.91 11.67
C LEU A 38 -0.37 6.39 11.64
N ASN A 39 0.71 6.62 10.89
CA ASN A 39 1.35 7.92 10.71
C ASN A 39 0.31 9.04 10.48
N ASN A 40 0.49 10.22 11.09
CA ASN A 40 -0.40 11.41 11.08
C ASN A 40 -0.78 11.95 9.69
N ARG A 41 -0.32 11.29 8.62
CA ARG A 41 -0.53 11.65 7.22
C ARG A 41 -1.70 10.93 6.57
N VAL A 42 -2.31 9.95 7.24
CA VAL A 42 -3.53 9.32 6.73
C VAL A 42 -4.71 10.25 7.01
N PRO A 43 -5.33 10.85 5.97
CA PRO A 43 -6.49 11.71 6.18
C PRO A 43 -7.67 10.90 6.72
N TRP A 44 -8.39 11.47 7.69
CA TRP A 44 -9.64 10.92 8.21
C TRP A 44 -10.79 11.92 8.01
N PRO A 45 -11.97 11.52 7.48
CA PRO A 45 -12.33 10.18 7.02
C PRO A 45 -11.48 9.70 5.85
N TYR A 46 -11.24 8.38 5.77
CA TYR A 46 -10.41 7.80 4.71
C TYR A 46 -11.06 8.05 3.33
N PRO A 47 -10.37 8.73 2.38
CA PRO A 47 -10.94 9.07 1.07
C PRO A 47 -11.31 7.84 0.25
N GLU A 48 -12.32 7.96 -0.60
CA GLU A 48 -12.82 6.87 -1.46
C GLU A 48 -11.77 6.36 -2.46
N ASP A 49 -10.85 7.23 -2.87
CA ASP A 49 -9.72 6.95 -3.77
C ASP A 49 -8.38 6.83 -3.02
N GLY A 50 -8.38 6.83 -1.69
CA GLY A 50 -7.19 6.90 -0.86
C GLY A 50 -6.20 5.78 -1.13
N ALA A 51 -6.68 4.55 -1.33
CA ALA A 51 -5.84 3.40 -1.64
C ALA A 51 -5.24 3.50 -3.04
N LEU A 52 -6.02 3.94 -4.02
CA LEU A 52 -5.56 4.12 -5.41
C LEU A 52 -4.44 5.17 -5.46
N ARG A 53 -4.69 6.34 -4.85
CA ARG A 53 -3.72 7.43 -4.74
C ARG A 53 -2.43 6.97 -4.07
N TYR A 54 -2.53 6.25 -2.96
CA TYR A 54 -1.35 5.73 -2.25
C TYR A 54 -0.55 4.74 -3.11
N ILE A 55 -1.21 3.78 -3.75
CA ILE A 55 -0.52 2.78 -4.57
C ILE A 55 0.16 3.46 -5.77
N GLN A 56 -0.54 4.37 -6.45
CA GLN A 56 -0.06 5.04 -7.65
C GLN A 56 1.07 6.04 -7.35
N ASP A 57 0.87 6.91 -6.36
CA ASP A 57 1.74 8.08 -6.16
C ASP A 57 2.86 7.83 -5.14
N VAL A 58 2.71 6.81 -4.27
CA VAL A 58 3.66 6.53 -3.18
C VAL A 58 4.28 5.14 -3.29
N ALA A 59 3.47 4.08 -3.28
CA ALA A 59 3.98 2.72 -3.15
C ALA A 59 4.74 2.25 -4.40
N LEU A 60 4.15 2.36 -5.59
CA LEU A 60 4.81 1.92 -6.83
C LEU A 60 6.08 2.71 -7.16
N PRO A 61 6.13 4.05 -7.01
CA PRO A 61 7.38 4.81 -7.16
C PRO A 61 8.46 4.42 -6.14
N ALA A 62 8.09 4.19 -4.88
CA ALA A 62 9.03 3.74 -3.84
C ALA A 62 9.61 2.36 -4.17
N ILE A 63 8.76 1.41 -4.58
CA ILE A 63 9.17 0.07 -5.02
C ILE A 63 10.11 0.14 -6.23
N ALA A 64 9.77 0.95 -7.24
CA ALA A 64 10.59 1.10 -8.44
C ALA A 64 11.98 1.68 -8.14
N SER A 65 12.07 2.57 -7.16
CA SER A 65 13.34 3.19 -6.70
C SER A 65 14.10 2.35 -5.68
N GLY A 66 13.55 1.22 -5.20
CA GLY A 66 14.15 0.42 -4.15
C GLY A 66 14.25 1.13 -2.80
N THR A 67 13.42 2.16 -2.59
CA THR A 67 13.38 2.93 -1.33
C THR A 67 12.20 2.45 -0.47
N PRO A 68 12.36 2.38 0.87
CA PRO A 68 11.23 2.07 1.74
C PRO A 68 10.18 3.17 1.61
N SER A 69 8.89 2.80 1.49
CA SER A 69 7.75 3.71 1.37
C SER A 69 7.44 4.54 2.63
N GLY A 70 8.43 4.73 3.52
CA GLY A 70 8.31 5.37 4.83
C GLY A 70 9.37 6.42 5.17
N THR A 71 10.25 6.81 4.25
CA THR A 71 11.21 7.91 4.48
C THR A 71 10.75 9.21 3.83
N GLY A 72 10.45 10.19 4.68
CA GLY A 72 10.08 11.56 4.35
C GLY A 72 8.97 11.97 5.26
#